data_AF-A0A5K7Z300-F1
#
_entry.id   AF-A0A5K7Z300-F1
#
_cell.length_a   1.000
_cell.length_b   1.000
_cell.length_c   1.000
_cell.angle_alpha   90.00
_cell.angle_beta   90.00
_cell.angle_gamma   90.00
#
_symmetry.space_group_name_H-M   'P 1'
#
loop_
_entity.id
_entity.type
_entity.pdbx_description
1 polymer ?
#
loop_
_entity_poly.entity_id
_entity_poly.type
_entity_poly.pdbx_seq_one_letter_code
_entity_poly.pdbx_strand_id
1 'polypeptide(L)'
;MEDLRGKLREAIVRNADKAEPTIEKGHVAVGNGNIQAGGDVNISNNERKVERVNRLPECDDIDARQKKFIQDKIYQLADRDVKKGADTGKARSSWWSRLRNKFYVNSYTCLKQSQFDDVMKWLDQQVGMTRSKLRRTDKSTWRKELYTALNAKKSQLKKTKEWLYDQAYEITGKRVTSLKDLNDTNLKKLHQILFSRYKGVGSRKKIR
;
A
#
# COMPACT_ATOMS: atom_id res chain seq x y z
N MET A 1 36.90 84.49 -31.86
CA MET A 1 36.93 83.07 -32.26
C MET A 1 36.95 82.24 -30.99
N GLU A 2 35.80 82.17 -30.34
CA GLU A 2 35.64 81.53 -29.02
C GLU A 2 35.55 80.02 -29.18
N ASP A 3 36.34 79.31 -28.38
CA ASP A 3 36.75 77.92 -28.56
C ASP A 3 35.58 76.92 -28.46
N LEU A 4 34.95 76.66 -29.60
CA LEU A 4 33.92 75.62 -29.79
C LEU A 4 34.46 74.21 -29.52
N ARG A 5 35.77 73.97 -29.63
CA ARG A 5 36.37 72.66 -29.33
C ARG A 5 36.48 72.41 -27.82
N GLY A 6 36.74 73.45 -27.04
CA GLY A 6 36.70 73.39 -25.57
C GLY A 6 35.31 73.03 -25.04
N LYS A 7 34.26 73.71 -25.53
CA LYS A 7 32.87 73.46 -25.10
C LYS A 7 32.35 72.07 -25.50
N LEU A 8 32.77 71.56 -26.67
CA LEU A 8 32.39 70.21 -27.11
C LEU A 8 33.08 69.11 -26.27
N ARG A 9 34.36 69.29 -25.93
CA ARG A 9 35.08 68.35 -25.05
C ARG A 9 34.51 68.31 -23.64
N GLU A 10 34.13 69.47 -23.09
CA GLU A 10 33.52 69.56 -21.76
C GLU A 10 32.11 68.95 -21.70
N ALA A 11 31.35 69.01 -22.81
CA ALA A 11 30.03 68.39 -22.92
C ALA A 11 30.10 66.86 -23.05
N ILE A 12 31.11 66.33 -23.74
CA ILE A 12 31.34 64.88 -23.86
C ILE A 12 31.76 64.29 -22.51
N VAL A 13 32.67 64.94 -21.78
CA VAL A 13 33.10 64.49 -20.44
C VAL A 13 31.94 64.55 -19.43
N ARG A 14 31.11 65.62 -19.46
CA ARG A 14 29.93 65.73 -18.58
C ARG A 14 28.84 64.67 -18.84
N ASN A 15 28.77 64.12 -20.04
CA ASN A 15 27.80 63.07 -20.39
C ASN A 15 28.35 61.65 -20.21
N ALA A 16 29.67 61.46 -20.19
CA ALA A 16 30.28 60.16 -19.94
C ALA A 16 30.12 59.70 -18.48
N ASP A 17 30.11 60.62 -17.51
CA ASP A 17 29.95 60.32 -16.08
C ASP A 17 28.50 60.04 -15.64
N LYS A 18 27.51 60.17 -16.55
CA LYS A 18 26.08 59.97 -16.25
C LYS A 18 25.45 58.72 -16.85
N ALA A 19 26.22 57.89 -17.55
CA ALA A 19 25.76 56.62 -18.07
C ALA A 19 26.13 55.48 -17.12
N GLU A 20 25.45 55.39 -15.97
CA GLU A 20 25.47 54.15 -15.19
C GLU A 20 24.69 53.06 -15.98
N PRO A 21 25.28 51.89 -16.24
CA PRO A 21 24.54 50.81 -16.87
C PRO A 21 23.46 50.32 -15.89
N THR A 22 22.20 50.61 -16.18
CA THR A 22 21.07 50.00 -15.48
C THR A 22 21.04 48.51 -15.85
N ILE A 23 21.61 47.67 -14.99
CA ILE A 23 21.49 46.22 -15.10
C ILE A 23 20.03 45.89 -14.77
N GLU A 24 19.21 45.61 -15.79
CA GLU A 24 17.91 44.96 -15.57
C GLU A 24 18.15 43.60 -14.90
N LYS A 25 17.90 43.53 -13.60
CA LYS A 25 17.94 42.27 -12.85
C LYS A 25 16.75 41.42 -13.29
N GLY A 26 16.94 40.62 -14.34
CA GLY A 26 16.04 39.52 -14.65
C GLY A 26 16.08 38.50 -13.52
N HIS A 27 15.04 38.44 -12.69
CA HIS A 27 14.90 37.41 -11.67
C HIS A 27 14.43 36.11 -12.33
N VAL A 28 15.32 35.11 -12.42
CA VAL A 28 14.94 33.75 -12.82
C VAL A 28 14.50 32.99 -11.58
N ALA A 29 13.19 32.77 -11.44
CA ALA A 29 12.62 32.01 -10.32
C ALA A 29 12.48 30.53 -10.72
N VAL A 30 13.35 29.66 -10.18
CA VAL A 30 13.26 28.20 -10.34
C VAL A 30 12.62 27.60 -9.09
N GLY A 31 11.36 27.17 -9.20
CA GLY A 31 10.59 26.57 -8.11
C GLY A 31 9.12 26.43 -8.47
N ASN A 32 8.37 25.58 -7.75
CA ASN A 32 6.93 25.40 -7.96
C ASN A 32 6.15 26.21 -6.91
N GLY A 33 5.22 27.06 -7.34
CA GLY A 33 4.46 27.97 -6.46
C GLY A 33 4.89 29.43 -6.45
N ASN A 34 5.64 29.89 -7.47
CA ASN A 34 6.13 31.27 -7.53
C ASN A 34 5.01 32.23 -7.97
N ILE A 35 4.84 33.34 -7.24
CA ILE A 35 3.98 34.47 -7.62
C ILE A 35 4.89 35.61 -8.08
N GLN A 36 4.80 36.01 -9.35
CA GLN A 36 5.56 37.14 -9.92
C GLN A 36 4.58 38.26 -10.26
N ALA A 37 4.84 39.47 -9.77
CA ALA A 37 4.01 40.64 -10.02
C ALA A 37 4.87 41.90 -10.16
N GLY A 38 4.48 42.80 -11.06
CA GLY A 38 5.17 44.06 -11.36
C GLY A 38 4.60 45.27 -10.59
N GLY A 39 4.20 45.08 -9.33
CA GLY A 39 3.60 46.10 -8.45
C GLY A 39 3.29 45.53 -7.06
N ASP A 40 2.71 46.34 -6.16
CA ASP A 40 2.41 45.91 -4.78
C ASP A 40 1.45 44.72 -4.75
N VAL A 41 1.92 43.59 -4.20
CA VAL A 41 1.12 42.37 -4.04
C VAL A 41 0.69 42.25 -2.60
N ASN A 42 -0.61 42.36 -2.36
CA ASN A 42 -1.17 41.97 -1.08
C ASN A 42 -1.43 40.45 -1.11
N ILE A 43 -0.39 39.66 -0.78
CA ILE A 43 -0.53 38.21 -0.60
C ILE A 43 -1.22 38.01 0.75
N SER A 44 -2.55 38.12 0.78
CA SER A 44 -3.31 37.55 1.88
C SER A 44 -3.10 36.04 1.77
N ASN A 45 -2.19 35.50 2.61
CA ASN A 45 -1.89 34.09 2.70
C ASN A 45 -3.12 33.38 3.27
N ASN A 46 -4.17 33.27 2.45
CA ASN A 46 -5.41 32.61 2.78
C ASN A 46 -5.18 31.12 2.60
N GLU A 47 -4.24 30.58 3.37
CA GLU A 47 -4.15 29.16 3.60
C GLU A 47 -5.52 28.78 4.15
N ARG A 48 -6.36 28.17 3.31
CA ARG A 48 -7.58 27.52 3.76
C ARG A 48 -7.12 26.51 4.80
N LYS A 49 -7.18 26.91 6.07
CA LYS A 49 -6.96 26.04 7.20
C LYS A 49 -8.10 25.04 7.09
N VAL A 50 -7.80 23.87 6.53
CA VAL A 50 -8.75 22.76 6.47
C VAL A 50 -8.91 22.35 7.92
N GLU A 51 -9.88 22.95 8.59
CA GLU A 51 -10.36 22.46 9.86
C GLU A 51 -10.94 21.08 9.59
N ARG A 52 -10.11 20.06 9.86
CA ARG A 52 -10.59 18.69 9.92
C ARG A 52 -11.53 18.63 11.11
N VAL A 53 -12.82 18.87 10.86
CA VAL A 53 -13.86 18.66 11.85
C VAL A 53 -13.68 17.22 12.33
N ASN A 54 -13.27 17.08 13.58
CA ASN A 54 -13.02 15.80 14.21
C ASN A 54 -14.39 15.20 14.57
N ARG A 55 -15.15 14.80 13.55
CA ARG A 55 -16.35 14.00 13.75
C ARG A 55 -15.88 12.63 14.21
N LEU A 56 -16.02 12.37 15.51
CA LEU A 56 -15.90 11.03 16.06
C LEU A 56 -16.84 10.11 15.27
N PRO A 57 -16.34 9.02 14.66
CA PRO A 57 -17.24 7.98 14.18
C PRO A 57 -17.77 7.24 15.41
N GLU A 58 -18.88 7.71 15.97
CA GLU A 58 -19.63 6.97 16.99
C GLU A 58 -20.26 5.73 16.36
N CYS A 59 -19.47 4.68 16.30
CA CYS A 59 -19.99 3.33 16.33
C CYS A 59 -19.03 2.46 17.14
N ASP A 60 -19.56 1.85 18.20
CA ASP A 60 -18.84 1.05 19.19
C ASP A 60 -19.48 -0.33 19.33
N ASP A 61 -19.57 -1.04 18.20
CA ASP A 61 -20.22 -2.36 18.16
C ASP A 61 -19.23 -3.53 18.31
N ILE A 62 -17.91 -3.31 18.10
CA ILE A 62 -16.84 -4.33 18.24
C ILE A 62 -15.79 -3.90 19.28
N ASP A 63 -15.29 -4.88 20.04
CA ASP A 63 -14.28 -4.65 21.08
C ASP A 63 -12.95 -4.13 20.51
N ALA A 64 -12.16 -3.44 21.34
CA ALA A 64 -10.83 -2.95 21.00
C ALA A 64 -9.90 -4.05 20.47
N ARG A 65 -9.98 -5.27 21.04
CA ARG A 65 -9.20 -6.43 20.55
C ARG A 65 -9.59 -6.82 19.13
N GLN A 66 -10.89 -6.83 18.84
CA GLN A 66 -11.43 -7.16 17.53
C GLN A 66 -11.05 -6.11 16.48
N LYS A 67 -11.13 -4.82 16.85
CA LYS A 67 -10.63 -3.71 16.02
C LYS A 67 -9.16 -3.92 15.65
N LYS A 68 -8.33 -4.33 16.62
CA LYS A 68 -6.90 -4.61 16.40
C LYS A 68 -6.67 -5.80 15.45
N PHE A 69 -7.41 -6.91 15.62
CA PHE A 69 -7.30 -8.05 14.71
C PHE A 69 -7.64 -7.69 13.26
N ILE A 70 -8.69 -6.89 13.04
CA ILE A 70 -9.07 -6.40 11.71
C ILE A 70 -7.94 -5.52 11.14
N GLN A 71 -7.43 -4.57 11.94
CA GLN A 71 -6.35 -3.68 11.52
C GLN A 71 -5.10 -4.46 11.10
N ASP A 72 -4.67 -5.44 11.90
CA ASP A 72 -3.47 -6.21 11.63
C ASP A 72 -3.62 -7.02 10.33
N LYS A 73 -4.81 -7.58 10.06
CA LYS A 73 -5.11 -8.27 8.80
C LYS A 73 -5.13 -7.33 7.60
N ILE A 74 -5.72 -6.15 7.75
CA ILE A 74 -5.72 -5.11 6.70
C ILE A 74 -4.29 -4.65 6.40
N TYR A 75 -3.46 -4.45 7.43
CA TYR A 75 -2.07 -4.04 7.27
C TYR A 75 -1.25 -5.15 6.62
N GLN A 76 -1.43 -6.40 7.02
CA GLN A 76 -0.83 -7.54 6.35
C GLN A 76 -1.17 -7.57 4.85
N LEU A 77 -2.41 -7.30 4.47
CA LEU A 77 -2.85 -7.24 3.07
C LEU A 77 -2.26 -6.03 2.33
N ALA A 78 -2.21 -4.86 2.98
CA ALA A 78 -1.64 -3.66 2.42
C ALA A 78 -0.13 -3.78 2.20
N ASP A 79 0.61 -4.29 3.19
CA ASP A 79 2.07 -4.49 3.10
C ASP A 79 2.44 -5.43 1.94
N ARG A 80 1.58 -6.42 1.64
CA ARG A 80 1.76 -7.27 0.45
C ARG A 80 1.60 -6.52 -0.85
N ASP A 81 0.71 -5.54 -0.91
CA ASP A 81 0.55 -4.69 -2.08
C ASP A 81 1.70 -3.67 -2.17
N VAL A 82 2.19 -3.16 -1.04
CA VAL A 82 3.41 -2.32 -0.99
C VAL A 82 4.62 -3.07 -1.52
N LYS A 83 4.80 -4.34 -1.12
CA LYS A 83 5.87 -5.20 -1.66
C LYS A 83 5.80 -5.37 -3.18
N LYS A 84 4.63 -5.14 -3.80
CA LYS A 84 4.45 -5.17 -5.27
C LYS A 84 4.72 -3.82 -5.94
N GLY A 85 5.09 -2.79 -5.18
CA GLY A 85 5.34 -1.44 -5.68
C GLY A 85 4.16 -0.47 -5.49
N ALA A 86 3.14 -0.81 -4.71
CA ALA A 86 2.10 0.15 -4.35
C ALA A 86 2.60 1.14 -3.28
N ASP A 87 2.09 2.36 -3.30
CA ASP A 87 2.30 3.31 -2.22
C ASP A 87 1.62 2.84 -0.91
N THR A 88 2.31 3.00 0.22
CA THR A 88 1.86 2.53 1.54
C THR A 88 0.54 3.17 1.97
N GLY A 89 0.39 4.48 1.78
CA GLY A 89 -0.83 5.20 2.14
C GLY A 89 -2.01 4.75 1.28
N LYS A 90 -1.80 4.68 -0.03
CA LYS A 90 -2.81 4.23 -1.00
C LYS A 90 -3.21 2.77 -0.79
N ALA A 91 -2.27 1.88 -0.52
CA ALA A 91 -2.54 0.46 -0.26
C ALA A 91 -3.44 0.28 0.97
N ARG A 92 -3.08 0.93 2.09
CA ARG A 92 -3.88 0.87 3.33
C ARG A 92 -5.28 1.45 3.13
N SER A 93 -5.37 2.62 2.51
CA SER A 93 -6.65 3.27 2.22
C SER A 93 -7.56 2.41 1.33
N SER A 94 -6.98 1.79 0.29
CA SER A 94 -7.69 0.88 -0.62
C SER A 94 -8.28 -0.32 0.11
N TRP A 95 -7.51 -0.97 1.00
CA TRP A 95 -8.02 -2.11 1.78
C TRP A 95 -9.10 -1.71 2.78
N TRP A 96 -8.97 -0.56 3.45
CA TRP A 96 -10.04 -0.04 4.30
C TRP A 96 -11.32 0.25 3.51
N SER A 97 -11.20 0.85 2.32
CA SER A 97 -12.35 1.07 1.43
C SER A 97 -13.01 -0.23 1.00
N ARG A 98 -12.24 -1.26 0.66
CA ARG A 98 -12.78 -2.59 0.32
C ARG A 98 -13.57 -3.23 1.45
N LEU A 99 -13.05 -3.14 2.68
CA LEU A 99 -13.75 -3.65 3.86
C LEU A 99 -15.10 -2.93 4.05
N ARG A 100 -15.08 -1.60 4.04
CA ARG A 100 -16.30 -0.78 4.20
C ARG A 100 -17.34 -1.08 3.13
N ASN A 101 -16.92 -1.16 1.87
CA ASN A 101 -17.80 -1.45 0.74
C ASN A 101 -18.37 -2.89 0.81
N LYS A 102 -17.59 -3.85 1.31
CA LYS A 102 -18.03 -5.25 1.41
C LYS A 102 -19.11 -5.45 2.47
N PHE A 103 -19.01 -4.75 3.59
CA PHE A 103 -19.92 -4.89 4.74
C PHE A 103 -20.94 -3.75 4.85
N TYR A 104 -20.96 -2.85 3.86
CA TYR A 104 -21.87 -1.71 3.79
C TYR A 104 -21.84 -0.83 5.06
N VAL A 105 -20.63 -0.54 5.53
CA VAL A 105 -20.41 0.28 6.74
C VAL A 105 -19.66 1.58 6.42
N ASN A 106 -20.07 2.67 7.06
CA ASN A 106 -19.44 3.98 6.91
C ASN A 106 -18.03 4.03 7.52
N SER A 107 -17.85 3.31 8.63
CA SER A 107 -16.56 3.13 9.31
C SER A 107 -16.42 1.67 9.75
N TYR A 108 -15.19 1.17 9.84
CA TYR A 108 -14.94 -0.18 10.37
C TYR A 108 -15.28 -0.28 11.87
N THR A 109 -15.34 0.85 12.57
CA THR A 109 -15.80 0.91 13.97
C THR A 109 -17.30 0.60 14.07
N CYS A 110 -18.06 0.79 12.98
CA CYS A 110 -19.50 0.47 12.87
C CYS A 110 -19.81 -0.96 12.49
N LEU A 111 -18.82 -1.86 12.56
CA LEU A 111 -19.07 -3.29 12.32
C LEU A 111 -19.76 -3.89 13.53
N LYS A 112 -20.89 -4.57 13.32
CA LYS A 112 -21.59 -5.27 14.40
C LYS A 112 -20.76 -6.43 14.93
N GLN A 113 -20.87 -6.72 16.23
CA GLN A 113 -20.23 -7.89 16.85
C GLN A 113 -20.53 -9.20 16.09
N SER A 114 -21.78 -9.37 15.65
CA SER A 114 -22.22 -10.54 14.87
C SER A 114 -21.54 -10.66 13.50
N GLN A 115 -21.02 -9.56 12.95
CA GLN A 115 -20.34 -9.54 11.66
C GLN A 115 -18.84 -9.82 11.80
N PHE A 116 -18.28 -9.82 13.01
CA PHE A 116 -16.83 -9.96 13.22
C PHE A 116 -16.28 -11.25 12.61
N ASP A 117 -16.93 -12.38 12.84
CA ASP A 117 -16.48 -13.67 12.31
C ASP A 117 -16.51 -13.70 10.77
N ASP A 118 -17.54 -13.11 10.17
CA ASP A 118 -17.67 -12.99 8.73
C ASP A 118 -16.61 -12.05 8.13
N VAL A 119 -16.30 -10.94 8.81
CA VAL A 119 -15.21 -10.02 8.46
C VAL A 119 -13.88 -10.75 8.47
N MET A 120 -13.56 -11.48 9.55
CA MET A 120 -12.31 -12.23 9.66
C MET A 120 -12.20 -13.30 8.60
N LYS A 121 -13.29 -14.05 8.36
CA LYS A 121 -13.35 -15.06 7.30
C LYS A 121 -13.13 -14.46 5.92
N TRP A 122 -13.73 -13.30 5.63
CA TRP A 122 -13.52 -12.60 4.37
C TRP A 122 -12.07 -12.11 4.23
N LEU A 123 -11.49 -11.52 5.28
CA LEU A 123 -10.08 -11.07 5.28
C LEU A 123 -9.12 -12.25 5.04
N ASP A 124 -9.35 -13.39 5.70
CA ASP A 124 -8.56 -14.60 5.48
C ASP A 124 -8.68 -15.15 4.05
N GLN A 125 -9.86 -15.03 3.43
CA GLN A 125 -10.02 -15.34 2.01
C GLN A 125 -9.18 -14.39 1.14
N GLN A 126 -9.20 -13.08 1.41
CA GLN A 126 -8.38 -12.11 0.69
C GLN A 126 -6.88 -12.40 0.84
N VAL A 127 -6.45 -12.82 2.04
CA VAL A 127 -5.08 -13.26 2.32
C VAL A 127 -4.73 -14.46 1.43
N GLY A 128 -5.61 -15.45 1.32
CA GLY A 128 -5.43 -16.62 0.46
C GLY A 128 -5.35 -16.28 -1.03
N MET A 129 -6.23 -15.39 -1.52
CA MET A 129 -6.29 -14.97 -2.93
C MET A 129 -5.03 -14.21 -3.36
N THR A 130 -4.58 -13.29 -2.51
CA THR A 130 -3.40 -12.45 -2.80
C THR A 130 -2.07 -13.19 -2.69
N ARG A 131 -2.01 -14.30 -1.94
CA ARG A 131 -0.80 -15.11 -1.73
C ARG A 131 -0.18 -15.62 -3.02
N SER A 132 -0.98 -15.98 -4.02
CA SER A 132 -0.46 -16.48 -5.32
C SER A 132 0.51 -15.49 -5.99
N LYS A 133 0.26 -14.19 -5.80
CA LYS A 133 1.05 -13.09 -6.36
C LYS A 133 2.41 -12.94 -5.65
N LEU A 134 2.52 -13.33 -4.37
CA LEU A 134 3.79 -13.28 -3.62
C LEU A 134 4.86 -14.20 -4.18
N ARG A 135 4.49 -15.27 -4.90
CA ARG A 135 5.46 -16.24 -5.44
C ARG A 135 6.56 -15.58 -6.29
N ARG A 136 6.22 -14.52 -7.05
CA ARG A 136 7.17 -13.82 -7.93
C ARG A 136 7.95 -12.72 -7.21
N THR A 137 7.27 -11.99 -6.32
CA THR A 137 7.82 -10.79 -5.68
C THR A 137 8.57 -11.08 -4.37
N ASP A 138 8.04 -11.99 -3.55
CA ASP A 138 8.61 -12.38 -2.25
C ASP A 138 8.41 -13.88 -2.03
N LYS A 139 9.29 -14.66 -2.66
CA LYS A 139 9.27 -16.13 -2.62
C LYS A 139 9.48 -16.68 -1.20
N SER A 140 10.25 -16.00 -0.36
CA SER A 140 10.52 -16.42 1.02
C SER A 140 9.23 -16.38 1.85
N THR A 141 8.52 -15.24 1.82
CA THR A 141 7.23 -15.09 2.51
C THR A 141 6.20 -16.05 1.95
N TRP A 142 6.15 -16.23 0.63
CA TRP A 142 5.25 -17.19 -0.02
C TRP A 142 5.46 -18.63 0.49
N ARG A 143 6.71 -19.11 0.60
CA ARG A 143 7.01 -20.45 1.15
C ARG A 143 6.61 -20.57 2.62
N LYS A 144 6.95 -19.56 3.44
CA LYS A 144 6.57 -19.52 4.87
C LYS A 144 5.06 -19.66 5.05
N GLU A 145 4.27 -18.91 4.28
CA GLU A 145 2.81 -18.99 4.34
C GLU A 145 2.25 -20.34 3.91
N LEU A 146 2.87 -21.01 2.93
CA LEU A 146 2.48 -22.36 2.55
C LEU A 146 2.79 -23.36 3.66
N TYR A 147 3.95 -23.27 4.31
CA TYR A 147 4.25 -24.16 5.45
C TYR A 147 3.29 -23.95 6.60
N THR A 148 2.99 -22.70 6.95
CA THR A 148 2.01 -22.39 8.00
C THR A 148 0.63 -22.95 7.63
N ALA A 149 0.18 -22.76 6.40
CA ALA A 149 -1.12 -23.29 5.94
C ALA A 149 -1.17 -24.83 5.97
N LEU A 150 -0.10 -25.50 5.53
CA LEU A 150 0.00 -26.97 5.56
C LEU A 150 0.00 -27.49 7.00
N ASN A 151 0.77 -26.88 7.89
CA ASN A 151 0.80 -27.26 9.31
C ASN A 151 -0.54 -27.00 10.00
N ALA A 152 -1.19 -25.86 9.73
CA ALA A 152 -2.52 -25.57 10.24
C ALA A 152 -3.54 -26.62 9.75
N LYS A 153 -3.46 -27.02 8.47
CA LYS A 153 -4.34 -28.06 7.91
C LYS A 153 -4.10 -29.42 8.57
N LYS A 154 -2.84 -29.79 8.78
CA LYS A 154 -2.45 -31.00 9.50
C LYS A 154 -3.04 -31.01 10.92
N SER A 155 -2.88 -29.91 11.66
CA SER A 155 -3.44 -29.78 13.01
C SER A 155 -4.97 -29.84 13.02
N GLN A 156 -5.63 -29.20 12.05
CA GLN A 156 -7.09 -29.28 11.88
C GLN A 156 -7.57 -30.73 11.68
N LEU A 157 -6.80 -31.55 10.96
CA LEU A 157 -7.10 -32.96 10.72
C LEU A 157 -6.63 -33.89 11.83
N LYS A 158 -6.04 -33.36 12.91
CA LYS A 158 -5.41 -34.12 14.00
C LYS A 158 -4.43 -35.18 13.47
N LYS A 159 -3.68 -34.84 12.42
CA LYS A 159 -2.68 -35.74 11.80
C LYS A 159 -1.27 -35.43 12.30
N THR A 160 -0.39 -36.41 12.17
CA THR A 160 1.01 -36.29 12.57
C THR A 160 1.86 -35.64 11.47
N LYS A 161 3.13 -35.36 11.77
CA LYS A 161 4.05 -34.73 10.83
C LYS A 161 4.42 -35.68 9.69
N GLU A 162 4.53 -36.97 9.99
CA GLU A 162 4.85 -38.06 9.08
C GLU A 162 3.78 -38.16 7.98
N TRP A 163 2.51 -38.04 8.34
CA TRP A 163 1.42 -38.00 7.37
C TRP A 163 1.62 -36.92 6.29
N LEU A 164 2.12 -35.74 6.67
CA LEU A 164 2.37 -34.66 5.71
C LEU A 164 3.53 -35.00 4.76
N TYR A 165 4.50 -35.78 5.22
CA TYR A 165 5.61 -36.28 4.40
C TYR A 165 5.19 -37.41 3.48
N ASP A 166 4.27 -38.27 3.91
CA ASP A 166 3.65 -39.27 3.03
C ASP A 166 2.85 -38.60 1.92
N GLN A 167 2.10 -37.55 2.22
CA GLN A 167 1.40 -36.76 1.19
C GLN A 167 2.38 -36.06 0.23
N ALA A 168 3.55 -35.64 0.71
CA ALA A 168 4.59 -35.11 -0.15
C ALA A 168 5.22 -36.19 -1.04
N TYR A 169 5.40 -37.40 -0.49
CA TYR A 169 5.90 -38.56 -1.22
C TYR A 169 4.95 -38.97 -2.36
N GLU A 170 3.64 -39.03 -2.12
CA GLU A 170 2.63 -39.32 -3.16
C GLU A 170 2.75 -38.41 -4.40
N ILE A 171 3.17 -37.15 -4.21
CA ILE A 171 3.22 -36.15 -5.28
C ILE A 171 4.57 -36.13 -5.99
N THR A 172 5.65 -36.36 -5.23
CA THR A 172 7.02 -36.17 -5.70
C THR A 172 7.76 -37.46 -6.02
N GLY A 173 7.26 -38.59 -5.52
CA GLY A 173 7.95 -39.88 -5.54
C GLY A 173 9.22 -39.94 -4.68
N LYS A 174 9.54 -38.87 -3.93
CA LYS A 174 10.78 -38.74 -3.16
C LYS A 174 10.47 -38.60 -1.67
N ARG A 175 11.19 -39.34 -0.84
CA ARG A 175 11.11 -39.20 0.62
C ARG A 175 11.81 -37.89 0.99
N VAL A 176 11.12 -37.04 1.75
CA VAL A 176 11.65 -35.78 2.24
C VAL A 176 11.64 -35.79 3.76
N THR A 177 12.74 -35.34 4.38
CA THR A 177 12.83 -35.17 5.83
C THR A 177 12.31 -33.80 6.26
N SER A 178 12.24 -32.85 5.33
CA SER A 178 11.71 -31.50 5.54
C SER A 178 10.87 -31.02 4.35
N LEU A 179 9.78 -30.30 4.63
CA LEU A 179 9.01 -29.59 3.60
C LEU A 179 9.86 -28.54 2.87
N LYS A 180 10.96 -28.09 3.49
CA LYS A 180 11.86 -27.11 2.88
C LYS A 180 12.61 -27.68 1.68
N ASP A 181 12.76 -28.99 1.60
CA ASP A 181 13.46 -29.68 0.52
C ASP A 181 12.60 -29.77 -0.75
N LEU A 182 11.31 -29.47 -0.64
CA LEU A 182 10.40 -29.42 -1.78
C LEU A 182 10.67 -28.18 -2.63
N ASN A 183 10.78 -28.37 -3.95
CA ASN A 183 10.75 -27.26 -4.89
C ASN A 183 9.40 -26.52 -4.83
N ASP A 184 9.37 -25.28 -5.33
CA ASP A 184 8.15 -24.44 -5.27
C ASP A 184 6.96 -25.08 -5.97
N THR A 185 7.19 -25.77 -7.09
CA THR A 185 6.13 -26.41 -7.88
C THR A 185 5.46 -27.52 -7.09
N ASN A 186 6.24 -28.38 -6.45
CA ASN A 186 5.78 -29.50 -5.65
C ASN A 186 5.13 -29.03 -4.36
N LEU A 187 5.69 -28.01 -3.70
CA LEU A 187 5.08 -27.39 -2.52
C LEU A 187 3.70 -26.78 -2.84
N LYS A 188 3.58 -26.11 -4.00
CA LYS A 188 2.30 -25.58 -4.49
C LYS A 188 1.31 -26.70 -4.79
N LYS A 189 1.74 -27.77 -5.47
CA LYS A 189 0.90 -28.94 -5.79
C LYS A 189 0.38 -29.61 -4.52
N LEU A 190 1.25 -29.86 -3.53
CA LEU A 190 0.87 -30.40 -2.22
C LEU A 190 -0.20 -29.56 -1.54
N HIS A 191 0.04 -28.25 -1.44
CA HIS A 191 -0.97 -27.34 -0.91
C HIS A 191 -2.28 -27.41 -1.69
N GLN A 192 -2.23 -27.36 -3.03
CA GLN A 192 -3.44 -27.39 -3.84
C GLN A 192 -4.23 -28.69 -3.65
N ILE A 193 -3.56 -29.84 -3.63
CA ILE A 193 -4.19 -31.16 -3.44
C ILE A 193 -4.85 -31.24 -2.07
N LEU A 194 -4.14 -30.89 -0.98
CA LEU A 194 -4.68 -31.00 0.36
C LEU A 194 -5.87 -30.08 0.61
N PHE A 195 -5.85 -28.87 0.05
CA PHE A 195 -6.94 -27.92 0.19
C PHE A 195 -8.09 -28.17 -0.82
N SER A 196 -7.83 -28.81 -1.97
CA SER A 196 -8.88 -29.14 -2.95
C SER A 196 -9.58 -30.47 -2.65
N ARG A 197 -8.84 -31.52 -2.27
CA ARG A 197 -9.40 -32.82 -1.85
C ARG A 197 -10.42 -32.63 -0.72
N TYR A 198 -10.17 -31.67 0.18
CA TYR A 198 -11.04 -31.41 1.33
C TYR A 198 -12.22 -30.48 1.04
N LYS A 199 -12.18 -29.64 -0.01
CA LYS A 199 -13.34 -28.81 -0.42
C LYS A 199 -14.54 -29.65 -0.88
N GLY A 200 -14.39 -30.98 -1.01
CA GLY A 200 -15.40 -31.90 -1.52
C GLY A 200 -16.20 -32.71 -0.50
N VAL A 201 -15.94 -32.63 0.81
CA VAL A 201 -16.66 -33.47 1.79
C VAL A 201 -18.04 -32.88 2.20
N GLY A 202 -18.38 -31.67 1.76
CA GLY A 202 -19.67 -31.03 2.08
C GLY A 202 -20.39 -30.31 0.94
N SER A 203 -19.95 -30.42 -0.32
CA SER A 203 -20.55 -29.61 -1.42
C SER A 203 -20.67 -30.31 -2.77
N ARG A 204 -20.79 -31.64 -2.78
CA ARG A 204 -21.28 -32.35 -3.97
C ARG A 204 -22.47 -33.25 -3.61
N LYS A 205 -23.64 -32.65 -3.36
CA LYS A 205 -24.88 -33.33 -3.74
C LYS A 205 -24.82 -33.45 -5.26
N LYS A 206 -24.47 -34.64 -5.76
CA LYS A 206 -24.76 -35.00 -7.15
C LYS A 206 -26.27 -34.93 -7.29
N ILE A 207 -26.75 -33.92 -8.01
CA ILE A 207 -28.08 -33.97 -8.61
C ILE A 207 -27.96 -35.06 -9.66
N ARG A 208 -28.69 -36.15 -9.42
CA ARG A 208 -29.03 -37.16 -10.42
C ARG A 208 -30.43 -36.81 -10.91
#